data_AF-A0A2X2C4Y1-F1
#
_entry.id   AF-A0A2X2C4Y1-F1
#
_cell.length_a   1.000
_cell.length_b   1.000
_cell.length_c   1.000
_cell.angle_alpha   90.00
_cell.angle_beta   90.00
_cell.angle_gamma   90.00
#
_symmetry.space_group_name_H-M   'P 1'
#
loop_
_entity.id
_entity.type
_entity.pdbx_description
1 polymer ?
#
loop_
_entity_poly.entity_id
_entity_poly.type
_entity_poly.pdbx_seq_one_letter_code
_entity_poly.pdbx_strand_id
1 'polypeptide(L)' 'MPYVVTSLTSQQQNTICEPNSSDALSYVGSNKLVNAMPKVFNQTLYFNLCANGNIPADRYSGSVDVAILVE' A
#
# COMPACT_ATOMS: atom_id res chain seq x y z
N MET A 1 -1.23 13.17 10.62
CA MET A 1 -0.03 12.32 10.65
C MET A 1 0.10 11.68 9.28
N PRO A 2 1.26 11.74 8.62
CA PRO A 2 1.47 10.97 7.39
C PRO A 2 1.57 9.47 7.70
N TYR A 3 1.12 8.63 6.76
CA TYR A 3 1.15 7.17 6.87
C TYR A 3 1.31 6.56 5.48
N VAL A 4 1.80 5.32 5.40
CA VAL A 4 1.99 4.63 4.11
C VAL A 4 0.85 3.67 3.84
N VAL A 5 0.28 3.72 2.64
CA VAL A 5 -0.71 2.75 2.15
C VAL A 5 -0.13 1.99 0.95
N THR A 6 -0.32 0.67 0.91
CA THR A 6 0.15 -0.17 -0.20
C THR A 6 -1.01 -0.54 -1.12
N SER A 7 -0.80 -0.53 -2.44
CA SER A 7 -1.78 -0.97 -3.44
C SER A 7 -1.16 -1.85 -4.53
N LEU A 8 -1.99 -2.62 -5.24
CA LEU A 8 -1.59 -3.44 -6.40
C LEU A 8 -1.68 -2.71 -7.74
N THR A 9 -2.45 -1.62 -7.78
CA THR A 9 -2.63 -0.77 -8.96
C THR A 9 -1.97 0.58 -8.72
N SER A 10 -1.38 1.17 -9.76
CA SER A 10 -0.92 2.55 -9.68
C SER A 10 -2.13 3.46 -9.73
N GLN A 11 -2.65 3.81 -8.55
CA GLN A 11 -3.65 4.86 -8.49
C GLN A 11 -2.96 6.21 -8.41
N GLN A 12 -3.22 7.04 -9.42
CA GLN A 12 -2.80 8.45 -9.44
C GLN A 12 -3.72 9.34 -8.58
N GLN A 13 -4.78 8.79 -7.99
CA GLN A 13 -5.82 9.55 -7.29
C GLN A 13 -5.75 9.36 -5.76
N ASN A 14 -6.10 10.43 -5.03
CA ASN A 14 -6.15 10.47 -3.56
C ASN A 14 -7.14 9.46 -2.93
N THR A 15 -7.94 8.77 -3.74
CA THR A 15 -8.92 7.74 -3.33
C THR A 15 -8.28 6.60 -2.54
N ILE A 16 -7.01 6.29 -2.78
CA ILE A 16 -6.27 5.28 -2.00
C ILE A 16 -6.04 5.70 -0.54
N CYS A 17 -6.02 7.01 -0.28
CA CYS A 17 -5.82 7.56 1.05
C CYS A 17 -7.12 7.69 1.84
N GLU A 18 -8.28 7.50 1.21
CA GLU A 18 -9.56 7.58 1.89
C GLU A 18 -9.77 6.39 2.85
N PRO A 19 -10.44 6.60 3.99
CA PRO A 19 -10.76 5.52 4.91
C PRO A 19 -11.53 4.39 4.21
N ASN A 20 -11.11 3.14 4.44
CA ASN A 20 -11.73 1.93 3.88
C ASN A 20 -11.67 1.83 2.35
N SER A 21 -10.71 2.50 1.70
CA SER A 21 -10.47 2.31 0.27
C SER A 21 -10.27 0.82 -0.05
N SER A 22 -11.07 0.29 -0.98
CA SER A 22 -10.98 -1.10 -1.42
C SER A 22 -9.70 -1.41 -2.19
N ASP A 23 -8.99 -0.37 -2.63
CA ASP A 23 -7.74 -0.48 -3.37
C ASP A 23 -6.51 -0.57 -2.45
N ALA A 24 -6.70 -0.31 -1.14
CA ALA A 24 -5.66 -0.39 -0.13
C ALA A 24 -5.50 -1.82 0.40
N LEU A 25 -4.26 -2.29 0.48
CA LEU A 25 -3.93 -3.59 1.05
C LEU A 25 -4.06 -3.61 2.58
N SER A 26 -4.66 -4.69 3.06
CA SER A 26 -4.66 -5.20 4.43
C SER A 26 -3.30 -5.31 5.11
N TYR A 27 -2.80 -4.37 5.92
CA TYR A 27 -1.62 -4.71 6.74
C TYR A 27 -1.91 -5.72 7.86
N VAL A 28 -3.17 -5.98 8.15
CA VAL A 28 -3.60 -7.03 9.08
C VAL A 28 -3.97 -8.27 8.28
N GLY A 29 -3.25 -9.38 8.54
CA GLY A 29 -3.47 -10.66 7.87
C GLY A 29 -2.71 -10.79 6.54
N SER A 30 -3.07 -11.80 5.76
CA SER A 30 -2.45 -12.09 4.46
C SER A 30 -3.25 -11.47 3.31
N ASN A 31 -2.60 -10.73 2.41
CA ASN A 31 -3.23 -10.28 1.17
C ASN A 31 -2.94 -11.27 0.04
N LYS A 32 -3.99 -11.65 -0.70
CA LYS A 32 -3.81 -12.40 -1.92
C LYS A 32 -3.31 -11.45 -3.01
N LEU A 33 -2.07 -11.62 -3.47
CA LEU A 33 -1.48 -10.76 -4.49
C LEU A 33 -1.96 -11.10 -5.91
N VAL A 34 -2.42 -12.33 -6.14
CA VAL A 34 -2.96 -12.81 -7.43
C VAL A 34 -4.12 -13.77 -7.26
N ASN A 35 -5.10 -13.69 -8.16
CA ASN A 35 -6.29 -14.56 -8.12
C ASN A 35 -6.02 -15.98 -8.64
N ALA A 36 -5.10 -16.16 -9.58
CA ALA A 36 -4.65 -17.44 -10.12
C ALA A 36 -3.12 -17.53 -10.03
N MET A 37 -2.54 -18.72 -9.87
CA MET A 37 -1.09 -18.92 -9.87
C MET A 37 -0.57 -19.05 -11.32
N PRO A 38 0.00 -17.99 -11.92
CA PRO A 38 0.70 -18.13 -13.18
C PRO A 38 2.02 -18.91 -12.98
N LYS A 39 2.51 -19.56 -14.05
CA LYS A 39 3.87 -20.14 -14.09
C LYS A 39 4.98 -19.11 -13.77
N VAL A 40 4.71 -17.82 -13.97
CA VAL A 40 5.59 -16.69 -13.68
C VAL A 40 4.76 -15.60 -13.03
N PHE A 41 5.13 -15.19 -11.81
CA PHE A 41 4.47 -14.13 -11.06
C PHE A 41 5.31 -12.84 -11.13
N ASN A 42 4.74 -11.80 -11.72
CA ASN A 42 5.30 -10.45 -11.69
C ASN A 42 4.22 -9.50 -11.17
N GLN A 43 4.45 -8.93 -9.99
CA GLN A 43 3.51 -8.02 -9.33
C GLN A 43 4.24 -6.80 -8.81
N THR A 44 3.76 -5.63 -9.19
CA THR A 44 4.22 -4.36 -8.63
C THR A 44 3.41 -4.04 -7.37
N LEU A 45 4.11 -3.64 -6.32
CA LEU A 45 3.52 -3.04 -5.12
C LEU A 45 3.80 -1.53 -5.15
N TYR A 46 2.76 -0.72 -4.99
CA TYR A 46 2.87 0.73 -4.93
C TYR A 46 2.71 1.19 -3.48
N PHE A 47 3.69 1.94 -2.99
CA PHE A 47 3.67 2.53 -1.65
C PHE A 47 3.33 4.02 -1.76
N ASN A 48 2.17 4.38 -1.24
CA ASN A 48 1.62 5.74 -1.30
C ASN A 48 1.78 6.41 0.05
N LEU A 49 2.33 7.62 0.08
CA LEU A 49 2.39 8.43 1.29
C LEU A 49 1.10 9.23 1.42
N CYS A 50 0.24 8.80 2.33
CA CYS A 50 -1.05 9.40 2.63
C CYS A 50 -0.98 10.28 3.88
N ALA A 51 -1.96 11.16 4.03
CA ALA A 51 -2.05 12.09 5.13
C ALA A 51 -3.51 12.44 5.41
N ASN A 52 -3.91 12.36 6.69
CA ASN A 52 -5.21 12.85 7.13
C ASN A 52 -5.09 14.21 7.79
N GLY A 53 -5.95 15.13 7.36
CA GLY A 53 -6.02 16.50 7.87
C GLY A 53 -4.83 17.37 7.47
N ASN A 54 -4.64 18.46 8.20
CA ASN A 54 -3.57 19.40 7.93
C ASN A 54 -2.24 18.85 8.48
N ILE A 55 -1.28 18.57 7.60
CA ILE A 55 0.06 18.09 7.98
C ILE A 55 0.96 19.30 8.22
N PRO A 56 1.54 19.46 9.43
CA PRO A 56 2.51 20.54 9.68
C PRO A 56 3.71 20.46 8.74
N ALA A 57 4.24 21.62 8.34
CA ALA A 57 5.49 21.67 7.58
C ALA A 57 6.66 21.30 8.49
N ASP A 58 7.19 20.09 8.33
CA ASP A 58 8.32 19.56 9.11
C ASP A 58 8.99 18.39 8.34
N ARG A 59 10.08 17.85 8.90
CA ARG A 59 10.77 16.67 8.40
C ARG A 59 10.15 15.41 9.00
N TYR A 60 9.65 14.54 8.12
CA TYR A 60 9.10 13.23 8.49
C TYR A 60 10.05 12.11 8.07
N SER A 61 10.16 11.07 8.90
CA SER A 61 10.93 9.86 8.61
C SER A 61 10.15 8.63 9.04
N GLY A 62 10.29 7.55 8.27
CA GLY A 62 9.73 6.25 8.57
C GLY A 62 10.37 5.17 7.70
N SER A 63 10.03 3.91 7.97
CA SER A 63 10.45 2.75 7.18
C SER A 63 9.25 1.91 6.80
N VAL A 64 9.39 1.17 5.71
CA VAL A 64 8.44 0.12 5.31
C VAL A 64 9.24 -1.16 5.15
N ASP A 65 8.99 -2.12 6.03
CA ASP A 65 9.60 -3.44 5.97
C ASP A 65 8.67 -4.38 5.22
N VAL A 66 9.17 -4.99 4.14
CA VAL A 66 8.39 -5.89 3.27
C VAL A 66 8.98 -7.28 3.36
N ALA A 67 8.22 -8.22 3.91
CA ALA A 67 8.53 -9.64 3.89
C ALA A 67 7.58 -10.35 2.92
N ILE A 68 8.13 -11.06 1.94
CA ILE A 68 7.36 -11.87 0.99
C ILE A 68 7.64 -13.33 1.30
N LEU A 69 6.60 -14.07 1.69
CA LEU A 69 6.64 -15.52 1.77
C LEU A 69 6.31 -16.10 0.38
N VAL A 70 7.16 -16.98 -0.12
CA VAL A 70 6.94 -17.72 -1.37
C VAL A 70 6.82 -19.19 -1.01
N GLU A 71 5.67 -19.79 -1.29
CA GLU A 71 5.35 -21.21 -1.07
C GLU A 71 5.09 -21.92 -2.41
#